data_AF-A0A938J8N7-F1
#
_entry.id   AF-A0A938J8N7-F1
#
_cell.length_a   1.000
_cell.length_b   1.000
_cell.length_c   1.000
_cell.angle_alpha   90.00
_cell.angle_beta   90.00
_cell.angle_gamma   90.00
#
_symmetry.space_group_name_H-M   'P 1'
#
loop_
_entity.id
_entity.type
_entity.pdbx_description
1 polymer ?
#
loop_
_entity_poly.entity_id
_entity_poly.type
_entity_poly.pdbx_seq_one_letter_code
_entity_poly.pdbx_strand_id
1 'polypeptide(L)'
;MGARSAPVPQARPARPAELRRRGVPSSASGRPVAAQGRGGGERAVTEPVWSGRGPPLRVRIDPGAVSVFARALHDANPVFRSEAAATEAGFAAVPAPPTFTFAMAHAGAFPDLQPSDGAGRLMPPGGLATEDGYSRDGLYLHGEQHFTYHRTPEVGDVLEGRMRVSEPIEKQGSRGRMELTYMDTEWRDLEGRPVVTERIVSIFIPGGQ
;
A
#
# COMPACT_ATOMS: atom_id res chain seq x y z
N MET A 1 -18.94 1.85 55.37
CA MET A 1 -17.77 1.82 54.48
C MET A 1 -18.18 2.48 53.17
N GLY A 2 -17.83 3.76 52.97
CA GLY A 2 -18.18 4.51 51.76
C GLY A 2 -16.92 5.11 51.17
N ALA A 3 -16.48 4.60 50.01
CA ALA A 3 -15.32 5.11 49.30
C ALA A 3 -15.74 6.35 48.48
N ARG A 4 -15.06 7.48 48.70
CA ARG A 4 -15.21 8.69 47.87
C ARG A 4 -14.26 8.58 46.68
N SER A 5 -14.80 8.59 45.46
CA SER A 5 -14.02 8.69 44.22
C SER A 5 -13.51 10.12 44.03
N ALA A 6 -12.21 10.27 43.76
CA ALA A 6 -11.62 11.54 43.35
C ALA A 6 -11.73 11.70 41.81
N PRO A 7 -11.91 12.93 41.28
CA PRO A 7 -12.04 13.15 39.84
C PRO A 7 -10.68 13.17 39.13
N VAL A 8 -10.66 12.59 37.92
CA VAL A 8 -9.52 12.56 36.97
C VAL A 8 -9.38 13.93 36.28
N PRO A 9 -8.17 14.51 36.16
CA PRO A 9 -7.98 15.79 35.50
C PRO A 9 -8.07 15.66 33.98
N GLN A 10 -8.81 16.57 33.33
CA GLN A 10 -8.92 16.64 31.87
C GLN A 10 -7.71 17.36 31.25
N ALA A 11 -7.10 16.75 30.23
CA ALA A 11 -6.03 17.36 29.45
C ALA A 11 -6.57 18.43 28.48
N ARG A 12 -5.87 19.57 28.38
CA ARG A 12 -6.18 20.63 27.41
C ARG A 12 -5.54 20.35 26.05
N PRO A 13 -6.19 20.71 24.92
CA PRO A 13 -5.63 20.53 23.59
C PRO A 13 -4.47 21.50 23.32
N ALA A 14 -3.39 20.99 22.72
CA ALA A 14 -2.26 21.79 22.26
C ALA A 14 -2.60 22.53 20.96
N ARG A 15 -2.08 23.75 20.78
CA ARG A 15 -2.25 24.55 19.56
C ARG A 15 -1.30 24.08 18.45
N PRO A 16 -1.68 24.17 17.16
CA PRO A 16 -0.79 23.78 16.06
C PRO A 16 0.39 24.75 15.93
N ALA A 17 1.60 24.22 15.75
CA ALA A 17 2.78 25.01 15.42
C ALA A 17 2.87 25.19 13.89
N GLU A 18 3.06 26.43 13.44
CA GLU A 18 3.30 26.76 12.03
C GLU A 18 4.72 26.35 11.62
N LEU A 19 4.84 25.35 10.75
CA LEU A 19 6.13 24.86 10.23
C LEU A 19 6.62 25.76 9.08
N ARG A 20 7.65 26.58 9.36
CA ARG A 20 8.39 27.30 8.31
C ARG A 20 9.24 26.31 7.51
N ARG A 21 8.93 26.15 6.22
CA ARG A 21 9.72 25.35 5.28
C ARG A 21 11.09 26.01 5.05
N ARG A 22 12.19 25.32 5.39
CA ARG A 22 13.53 25.60 4.86
C ARG A 22 13.89 24.53 3.83
N GLY A 23 14.26 24.95 2.63
CA GLY A 23 14.64 24.08 1.53
C GLY A 23 16.00 23.38 1.77
N VAL A 24 16.10 22.14 1.30
CA VAL A 24 17.34 21.36 1.30
C VAL A 24 17.98 21.46 -0.09
N PRO A 25 19.30 21.73 -0.20
CA PRO A 25 19.98 21.85 -1.48
C PRO A 25 20.24 20.47 -2.12
N SER A 26 20.06 20.39 -3.43
CA SER A 26 20.35 19.23 -4.26
C SER A 26 21.79 19.29 -4.78
N SER A 27 22.61 18.27 -4.49
CA SER A 27 23.84 18.01 -5.22
C SER A 27 24.24 16.54 -5.16
N ALA A 28 24.05 15.82 -6.26
CA ALA A 28 24.85 14.64 -6.61
C ALA A 28 24.73 14.38 -8.11
N SER A 29 25.70 14.90 -8.85
CA SER A 29 25.93 14.62 -10.27
C SER A 29 26.58 13.24 -10.43
N GLY A 30 25.82 12.26 -10.94
CA GLY A 30 26.35 10.98 -11.42
C GLY A 30 26.21 10.89 -12.94
N ARG A 31 27.32 10.68 -13.65
CA ARG A 31 27.34 10.47 -15.12
C ARG A 31 26.72 9.13 -15.47
N PRO A 32 25.93 9.01 -16.56
CA PRO A 32 25.42 7.71 -17.01
C PRO A 32 26.52 6.92 -17.72
N VAL A 33 26.64 5.64 -17.38
CA VAL A 33 27.41 4.64 -18.13
C VAL A 33 26.49 4.03 -19.18
N ALA A 34 26.85 4.18 -20.46
CA ALA A 34 26.12 3.61 -21.57
C ALA A 34 26.33 2.08 -21.64
N ALA A 35 25.24 1.33 -21.63
CA ALA A 35 25.23 -0.08 -22.01
C ALA A 35 24.51 -0.23 -23.36
N GLN A 36 25.27 -0.54 -24.41
CA GLN A 36 24.73 -0.88 -25.72
C GLN A 36 24.34 -2.37 -25.79
N GLY A 37 23.08 -2.61 -26.14
CA GLY A 37 22.68 -3.62 -27.12
C GLY A 37 22.46 -5.06 -26.63
N ARG A 38 21.20 -5.52 -26.75
CA ARG A 38 20.81 -6.64 -27.63
C ARG A 38 19.29 -6.67 -27.76
N GLY A 39 18.80 -6.49 -28.98
CA GLY A 39 17.38 -6.50 -29.32
C GLY A 39 16.78 -7.89 -29.13
N GLY A 40 15.87 -8.01 -28.17
CA GLY A 40 14.79 -8.99 -28.19
C GLY A 40 13.53 -8.23 -28.59
N GLY A 41 12.81 -8.71 -29.61
CA GLY A 41 11.62 -8.05 -30.13
C GLY A 41 10.64 -7.73 -29.00
N GLU A 42 10.47 -6.44 -28.74
CA GLU A 42 9.51 -5.89 -27.80
C GLU A 42 8.12 -6.17 -28.36
N ARG A 43 7.55 -7.33 -28.00
CA ARG A 43 6.13 -7.58 -28.23
C ARG A 43 5.40 -6.56 -27.38
N ALA A 44 4.75 -5.60 -28.05
CA ALA A 44 3.96 -4.56 -27.41
C ALA A 44 3.13 -5.20 -26.29
N VAL A 45 3.39 -4.78 -25.05
CA VAL A 45 2.51 -5.11 -23.94
C VAL A 45 1.18 -4.47 -24.31
N THR A 46 0.17 -5.28 -24.58
CA THR A 46 -1.18 -4.77 -24.78
C THR A 46 -1.53 -3.95 -23.54
N GLU A 47 -1.87 -2.68 -23.74
CA GLU A 47 -2.30 -1.82 -22.64
C GLU A 47 -3.46 -2.50 -21.90
N PRO A 48 -3.43 -2.58 -20.56
CA PRO A 48 -4.48 -3.26 -19.82
C PRO A 48 -5.83 -2.57 -20.00
N VAL A 49 -6.87 -3.36 -20.29
CA VAL A 49 -8.26 -2.91 -20.26
C VAL A 49 -8.74 -3.01 -18.82
N TRP A 50 -9.22 -1.90 -18.25
CA TRP A 50 -9.52 -1.81 -16.82
C TRP A 50 -11.02 -1.85 -16.52
N SER A 51 -11.37 -2.47 -15.40
CA SER A 51 -12.66 -2.25 -14.74
C SER A 51 -12.79 -0.81 -14.22
N GLY A 52 -14.02 -0.44 -13.85
CA GLY A 52 -14.21 0.69 -12.93
C GLY A 52 -13.51 0.47 -11.58
N ARG A 53 -13.30 1.54 -10.82
CA ARG A 53 -12.82 1.41 -9.44
C ARG A 53 -13.92 0.81 -8.56
N GLY A 54 -13.53 -0.13 -7.70
CA GLY A 54 -14.37 -0.76 -6.72
C GLY A 54 -14.76 0.17 -5.55
N PRO A 55 -15.53 -0.37 -4.59
CA PRO A 55 -15.89 0.35 -3.38
C PRO A 55 -14.66 0.76 -2.58
N PRO A 56 -14.74 1.82 -1.77
CA PRO A 56 -13.63 2.24 -0.93
C PRO A 56 -13.35 1.24 0.20
N LEU A 57 -12.07 1.15 0.55
CA LEU A 57 -11.61 0.56 1.81
C LEU A 57 -10.87 1.63 2.61
N ARG A 58 -11.26 1.83 3.87
CA ARG A 58 -10.46 2.68 4.77
C ARG A 58 -9.60 1.85 5.68
N VAL A 59 -8.35 2.28 5.85
CA VAL A 59 -7.37 1.67 6.74
C VAL A 59 -6.79 2.72 7.66
N ARG A 60 -6.52 2.34 8.91
CA ARG A 60 -5.68 3.13 9.81
C ARG A 60 -4.30 2.49 9.91
N ILE A 61 -3.25 3.29 9.76
CA ILE A 61 -1.88 2.84 9.96
C ILE A 61 -1.62 2.76 11.47
N ASP A 62 -1.63 1.53 11.99
CA ASP A 62 -1.44 1.24 13.41
C ASP A 62 0.05 1.06 13.76
N PRO A 63 0.55 1.65 14.87
CA PRO A 63 1.95 1.53 15.27
C PRO A 63 2.37 0.09 15.61
N GLY A 64 1.46 -0.72 16.16
CA GLY A 64 1.72 -2.12 16.48
C GLY A 64 1.96 -2.94 15.21
N ALA A 65 1.10 -2.76 14.20
CA ALA A 65 1.24 -3.42 12.90
C ALA A 65 2.54 -3.01 12.19
N VAL A 66 2.86 -1.70 12.18
CA VAL A 66 4.11 -1.18 11.61
C VAL A 66 5.34 -1.78 12.31
N SER A 67 5.34 -1.82 13.64
CA SER A 67 6.44 -2.38 14.44
C SER A 67 6.64 -3.88 14.19
N VAL A 68 5.56 -4.66 14.13
CA VAL A 68 5.61 -6.09 13.82
C VAL A 68 6.12 -6.32 12.40
N PHE A 69 5.66 -5.53 11.43
CA PHE A 69 6.11 -5.65 10.04
C PHE A 69 7.59 -5.32 9.87
N ALA A 70 8.07 -4.21 10.46
CA ALA A 70 9.48 -3.85 10.43
C ALA A 70 10.38 -4.95 11.03
N ARG A 71 9.93 -5.56 12.14
CA ARG A 71 10.62 -6.73 12.73
C ARG A 71 10.62 -7.94 11.80
N ALA A 72 9.52 -8.23 11.12
CA ALA A 72 9.42 -9.35 10.19
C ALA A 72 10.33 -9.19 8.97
N LEU A 73 10.60 -7.96 8.54
CA LEU A 73 11.58 -7.66 7.49
C LEU A 73 13.03 -7.65 7.96
N HIS A 74 13.28 -7.87 9.25
CA HIS A 74 14.60 -7.69 9.88
C HIS A 74 15.20 -6.29 9.65
N ASP A 75 14.35 -5.27 9.49
CA ASP A 75 14.80 -3.89 9.35
C ASP A 75 15.13 -3.31 10.73
N ALA A 76 16.42 -3.06 10.96
CA ALA A 76 16.92 -2.53 12.22
C ALA A 76 16.78 -1.00 12.35
N ASN A 77 16.33 -0.30 11.31
CA ASN A 77 16.21 1.15 11.33
C ASN A 77 15.21 1.59 12.43
N PRO A 78 15.67 2.34 13.46
CA PRO A 78 14.81 2.70 14.58
C PRO A 78 13.65 3.63 14.18
N VAL A 79 13.75 4.30 13.02
CA VAL A 79 12.72 5.22 12.52
C VAL A 79 11.34 4.58 12.45
N PHE A 80 11.25 3.28 12.16
CA PHE A 80 9.98 2.55 11.99
C PHE A 80 9.36 2.08 13.31
N ARG A 81 10.00 2.36 14.46
CA ARG A 81 9.57 1.83 15.77
C ARG A 81 9.87 2.73 16.95
N SER A 82 10.35 3.95 16.72
CA SER A 82 10.65 4.94 17.75
C SER A 82 10.20 6.32 17.29
N GLU A 83 9.26 6.93 18.01
CA GLU A 83 8.80 8.29 17.75
C GLU A 83 9.93 9.32 17.85
N ALA A 84 10.86 9.12 18.80
CA ALA A 84 12.02 9.99 18.97
C ALA A 84 12.94 9.93 17.74
N ALA A 85 13.25 8.72 17.25
CA ALA A 85 14.06 8.55 16.04
C ALA A 85 13.35 9.08 14.79
N ALA A 86 12.03 8.90 14.68
CA ALA A 86 11.22 9.46 13.60
C ALA A 86 11.25 11.00 13.60
N THR A 87 11.11 11.62 14.78
CA THR A 87 11.17 13.08 14.96
C THR A 87 12.55 13.62 14.62
N GLU A 88 13.62 12.97 15.08
CA GLU A 88 15.00 13.34 14.76
C GLU A 88 15.28 13.26 13.24
N ALA A 89 14.68 12.27 12.57
CA ALA A 89 14.72 12.13 11.11
C ALA A 89 13.78 13.09 10.35
N GLY A 90 13.00 13.92 11.06
CA GLY A 90 12.16 14.95 10.48
C GLY A 90 10.73 14.52 10.09
N PHE A 91 10.28 13.34 10.53
CA PHE A 91 8.89 12.91 10.34
C PHE A 91 7.96 13.49 11.41
N ALA A 92 6.67 13.61 11.09
CA ALA A 92 5.68 14.09 12.06
C ALA A 92 5.22 12.96 13.01
N ALA A 93 5.21 11.72 12.52
CA ALA A 93 5.03 10.49 13.28
C ALA A 93 5.94 9.37 12.74
N VAL A 94 5.87 8.17 13.33
CA VAL A 94 6.61 7.00 12.83
C VAL A 94 6.21 6.72 11.38
N PRO A 95 7.12 6.76 10.39
CA PRO A 95 6.77 6.44 9.01
C PRO A 95 6.46 4.95 8.85
N ALA A 96 5.59 4.61 7.90
CA ALA A 96 5.39 3.24 7.48
C ALA A 96 6.60 2.76 6.66
N PRO A 97 7.09 1.52 6.86
CA PRO A 97 8.08 0.90 5.98
C PRO A 97 7.62 0.93 4.51
N PRO A 98 8.52 1.11 3.52
CA PRO A 98 8.15 1.31 2.11
C PRO A 98 7.38 0.18 1.42
N THR A 99 7.15 -0.95 2.07
CA THR A 99 6.32 -2.06 1.55
C THR A 99 5.18 -2.42 2.49
N PHE A 100 5.02 -1.72 3.61
CA PHE A 100 3.94 -1.95 4.57
C PHE A 100 2.56 -1.69 3.97
N THR A 101 2.46 -0.81 2.98
CA THR A 101 1.19 -0.46 2.34
C THR A 101 0.53 -1.65 1.63
N PHE A 102 1.30 -2.66 1.24
CA PHE A 102 0.78 -3.95 0.78
C PHE A 102 0.07 -4.74 1.90
N ALA A 103 0.53 -4.60 3.14
CA ALA A 103 0.00 -5.33 4.30
C ALA A 103 -1.07 -4.56 5.07
N MET A 104 -1.11 -3.22 4.97
CA MET A 104 -1.94 -2.38 5.84
C MET A 104 -3.45 -2.66 5.73
N ALA A 105 -3.92 -3.11 4.56
CA ALA A 105 -5.32 -3.51 4.37
C ALA A 105 -5.74 -4.71 5.24
N HIS A 106 -4.79 -5.58 5.61
CA HIS A 106 -5.05 -6.74 6.46
C HIS A 106 -5.00 -6.42 7.96
N ALA A 107 -4.35 -5.32 8.34
CA ALA A 107 -4.14 -4.95 9.75
C ALA A 107 -4.95 -3.72 10.19
N GLY A 108 -5.34 -2.85 9.25
CA GLY A 108 -5.92 -1.54 9.55
C GLY A 108 -7.37 -1.34 9.11
N ALA A 109 -8.00 -2.34 8.48
CA ALA A 109 -9.37 -2.25 7.97
C ALA A 109 -10.41 -2.55 9.07
N PHE A 110 -10.68 -1.57 9.94
CA PHE A 110 -11.67 -1.71 11.02
C PHE A 110 -13.11 -1.50 10.53
N PRO A 111 -14.10 -2.26 11.01
CA PRO A 111 -15.50 -2.11 10.60
C PRO A 111 -16.05 -0.69 10.78
N ASP A 112 -15.79 -0.07 11.93
CA ASP A 112 -16.31 1.28 12.27
C ASP A 112 -15.67 2.41 11.45
N LEU A 113 -14.61 2.11 10.69
CA LEU A 113 -13.93 3.08 9.85
C LEU A 113 -14.52 3.13 8.43
N GLN A 114 -15.27 2.09 8.02
CA GLN A 114 -15.67 1.94 6.62
C GLN A 114 -16.77 2.93 6.23
N PRO A 115 -16.72 3.51 5.02
CA PRO A 115 -17.84 4.21 4.43
C PRO A 115 -19.07 3.31 4.32
N SER A 116 -20.26 3.89 4.22
CA SER A 116 -21.51 3.12 4.04
C SER A 116 -21.52 2.29 2.75
N ASP A 117 -20.79 2.73 1.72
CA ASP A 117 -20.58 2.02 0.45
C ASP A 117 -19.29 1.18 0.45
N GLY A 118 -18.58 1.06 1.58
CA GLY A 118 -17.35 0.30 1.71
C GLY A 118 -17.57 -1.19 1.88
N ALA A 119 -16.62 -2.01 1.41
CA ALA A 119 -16.73 -3.46 1.45
C ALA A 119 -15.97 -4.14 2.60
N GLY A 120 -15.21 -3.37 3.40
CA GLY A 120 -14.29 -3.90 4.42
C GLY A 120 -13.13 -4.75 3.85
N ARG A 121 -13.00 -4.79 2.53
CA ARG A 121 -11.94 -5.48 1.78
C ARG A 121 -11.56 -4.66 0.56
N LEU A 122 -10.30 -4.77 0.14
CA LEU A 122 -9.78 -3.95 -0.96
C LEU A 122 -10.22 -4.47 -2.33
N MET A 123 -10.41 -5.79 -2.44
CA MET A 123 -10.75 -6.44 -3.68
C MET A 123 -12.23 -6.23 -4.04
N PRO A 124 -12.55 -5.78 -5.26
CA PRO A 124 -13.92 -5.55 -5.67
C PRO A 124 -14.73 -6.86 -5.71
N PRO A 125 -16.04 -6.82 -5.44
CA PRO A 125 -16.94 -7.94 -5.70
C PRO A 125 -16.85 -8.38 -7.18
N GLY A 126 -16.78 -9.68 -7.44
CA GLY A 126 -16.61 -10.24 -8.78
C GLY A 126 -15.16 -10.29 -9.31
N GLY A 127 -14.18 -9.73 -8.59
CA GLY A 127 -12.76 -9.87 -8.92
C GLY A 127 -12.13 -11.16 -8.37
N LEU A 128 -10.80 -11.29 -8.46
CA LEU A 128 -10.01 -12.44 -7.95
C LEU A 128 -10.21 -12.76 -6.45
N ALA A 129 -11.01 -12.00 -5.70
CA ALA A 129 -11.33 -12.27 -4.29
C ALA A 129 -12.83 -12.52 -4.00
N THR A 130 -13.59 -13.03 -4.98
CA THR A 130 -14.82 -13.79 -4.65
C THR A 130 -14.46 -15.21 -4.21
N GLU A 131 -15.42 -15.96 -3.67
CA GLU A 131 -15.26 -17.42 -3.47
C GLU A 131 -14.78 -18.12 -4.75
N ASP A 132 -15.06 -17.51 -5.92
CA ASP A 132 -14.66 -18.00 -7.25
C ASP A 132 -13.41 -17.33 -7.83
N GLY A 133 -12.86 -16.30 -7.17
CA GLY A 133 -11.84 -15.44 -7.77
C GLY A 133 -10.49 -16.13 -7.97
N TYR A 134 -10.20 -17.13 -7.13
CA TYR A 134 -9.06 -18.04 -7.27
C TYR A 134 -9.52 -19.50 -7.45
N SER A 135 -10.74 -19.74 -7.94
CA SER A 135 -11.29 -21.10 -8.03
C SER A 135 -10.93 -21.85 -9.31
N ARG A 136 -10.34 -21.16 -10.30
CA ARG A 136 -9.88 -21.80 -11.53
C ARG A 136 -8.73 -22.76 -11.24
N ASP A 137 -8.83 -23.98 -11.77
CA ASP A 137 -7.80 -25.01 -11.63
C ASP A 137 -6.48 -24.57 -12.28
N GLY A 138 -5.47 -24.34 -11.43
CA GLY A 138 -4.17 -23.86 -11.83
C GLY A 138 -3.43 -23.12 -10.72
N LEU A 139 -2.31 -22.51 -11.09
CA LEU A 139 -1.41 -21.84 -10.16
C LEU A 139 -1.54 -20.32 -10.28
N TYR A 140 -1.74 -19.65 -9.14
CA TYR A 140 -1.67 -18.20 -9.03
C TYR A 140 -0.36 -17.78 -8.41
N LEU A 141 0.35 -16.91 -9.10
CA LEU A 141 1.62 -16.36 -8.65
C LEU A 141 1.49 -14.84 -8.47
N HIS A 142 2.10 -14.34 -7.42
CA HIS A 142 2.43 -12.93 -7.31
C HIS A 142 3.64 -12.67 -8.22
N GLY A 143 3.42 -11.98 -9.33
CA GLY A 143 4.43 -11.72 -10.35
C GLY A 143 5.29 -10.51 -10.01
N GLU A 144 4.65 -9.33 -9.94
CA GLU A 144 5.33 -8.06 -9.69
C GLU A 144 4.54 -7.18 -8.72
N GLN A 145 5.29 -6.33 -8.02
CA GLN A 145 4.77 -5.29 -7.14
C GLN A 145 5.44 -3.96 -7.47
N HIS A 146 4.65 -2.91 -7.65
CA HIS A 146 5.12 -1.55 -7.85
C HIS A 146 4.43 -0.59 -6.88
N PHE A 147 5.20 0.37 -6.34
CA PHE A 147 4.72 1.43 -5.47
C PHE A 147 5.18 2.79 -6.01
N THR A 148 4.25 3.72 -6.16
CA THR A 148 4.53 5.14 -6.41
C THR A 148 4.10 5.94 -5.18
N TYR A 149 5.07 6.49 -4.45
CA TYR A 149 4.83 7.31 -3.27
C TYR A 149 4.67 8.78 -3.64
N HIS A 150 3.53 9.37 -3.28
CA HIS A 150 3.25 10.80 -3.41
C HIS A 150 3.59 11.55 -2.12
N ARG A 151 3.47 10.86 -0.98
CA ARG A 151 4.09 11.19 0.31
C ARG A 151 4.33 9.90 1.10
N THR A 152 5.23 9.95 2.08
CA THR A 152 5.41 8.85 3.03
C THR A 152 4.15 8.70 3.89
N PRO A 153 3.52 7.52 3.95
CA PRO A 153 2.48 7.24 4.94
C PRO A 153 3.09 7.17 6.34
N GLU A 154 2.38 7.67 7.34
CA GLU A 154 2.85 7.69 8.73
C GLU A 154 1.81 7.05 9.66
N VAL A 155 2.27 6.56 10.81
CA VAL A 155 1.40 6.04 11.87
C VAL A 155 0.33 7.07 12.24
N GLY A 156 -0.91 6.61 12.36
CA GLY A 156 -2.08 7.46 12.61
C GLY A 156 -2.80 7.93 11.36
N ASP A 157 -2.17 7.85 10.18
CA ASP A 157 -2.87 8.12 8.91
C ASP A 157 -4.11 7.23 8.79
N VAL A 158 -5.19 7.82 8.32
CA VAL A 158 -6.34 7.10 7.79
C VAL A 158 -6.36 7.29 6.28
N LEU A 159 -6.20 6.18 5.56
CA LEU A 159 -6.15 6.18 4.11
C LEU A 159 -7.38 5.48 3.53
N GLU A 160 -7.95 6.06 2.47
CA GLU A 160 -8.98 5.44 1.65
C GLU A 160 -8.35 4.88 0.36
N GLY A 161 -8.47 3.58 0.18
CA GLY A 161 -7.99 2.81 -0.96
C GLY A 161 -9.12 2.50 -1.92
N ARG A 162 -8.89 2.69 -3.22
CA ARG A 162 -9.80 2.28 -4.30
C ARG A 162 -9.08 1.52 -5.38
N MET A 163 -9.42 0.23 -5.50
CA MET A 163 -8.79 -0.66 -6.47
C MET A 163 -9.60 -0.79 -7.76
N ARG A 164 -8.91 -0.96 -8.90
CA ARG A 164 -9.46 -1.50 -10.14
C ARG A 164 -8.63 -2.70 -10.61
N VAL A 165 -9.25 -3.58 -11.40
CA VAL A 165 -8.61 -4.80 -11.91
C VAL A 165 -8.67 -4.78 -13.44
N SER A 166 -7.63 -5.27 -14.11
CA SER A 166 -7.65 -5.41 -15.56
C SER A 166 -8.39 -6.68 -15.99
N GLU A 167 -8.83 -6.71 -17.25
CA GLU A 167 -9.07 -7.98 -17.92
C GLU A 167 -7.77 -8.81 -17.97
N PRO A 168 -7.85 -10.16 -17.90
CA PRO A 168 -6.68 -11.02 -18.05
C PRO A 168 -6.09 -10.89 -19.45
N ILE A 169 -4.77 -10.77 -19.53
CA ILE A 169 -4.03 -10.72 -20.80
C ILE A 169 -3.31 -12.06 -20.99
N GLU A 170 -3.71 -12.81 -22.01
CA GLU A 170 -3.02 -14.06 -22.36
C GLU A 170 -1.61 -13.78 -22.89
N LYS A 171 -0.64 -14.55 -22.39
CA LYS A 171 0.75 -14.56 -22.87
C LYS A 171 1.26 -15.99 -23.00
N GLN A 172 2.18 -16.17 -23.94
CA GLN A 172 2.97 -17.39 -24.05
C GLN A 172 4.22 -17.25 -23.17
N GLY A 173 4.29 -18.03 -22.09
CA GLY A 173 5.47 -18.18 -21.25
C GLY A 173 6.36 -19.32 -21.71
N SER A 174 7.52 -19.48 -21.05
CA SER A 174 8.48 -20.55 -21.32
C SER A 174 7.94 -21.96 -20.98
N ARG A 175 6.96 -22.03 -20.05
CA ARG A 175 6.34 -23.28 -19.59
C ARG A 175 4.93 -23.52 -20.14
N GLY A 176 4.45 -22.67 -21.04
CA GLY A 176 3.09 -22.76 -21.58
C GLY A 176 2.33 -21.44 -21.55
N ARG A 177 1.03 -21.52 -21.78
CA ARG A 177 0.12 -20.37 -21.71
C ARG A 177 0.03 -19.87 -20.26
N MET A 178 -0.01 -18.56 -20.10
CA MET A 178 -0.29 -17.90 -18.83
C MET A 178 -1.15 -16.67 -19.07
N GLU A 179 -1.80 -16.19 -18.01
CA GLU A 179 -2.58 -14.95 -18.02
C GLU A 179 -1.97 -13.96 -17.03
N LEU A 180 -1.86 -12.70 -17.44
CA LEU A 180 -1.48 -11.60 -16.57
C LEU A 180 -2.69 -10.75 -16.22
N THR A 181 -2.89 -10.52 -14.92
CA THR A 181 -3.94 -9.62 -14.41
C THR A 181 -3.29 -8.52 -13.59
N TYR A 182 -3.61 -7.28 -13.92
CA TYR A 182 -3.11 -6.11 -13.20
C TYR A 182 -4.14 -5.63 -12.19
N MET A 183 -3.67 -5.19 -11.03
CA MET A 183 -4.50 -4.61 -9.99
C MET A 183 -3.90 -3.28 -9.56
N ASP A 184 -4.64 -2.18 -9.72
CA ASP A 184 -4.20 -0.83 -9.39
C ASP A 184 -4.98 -0.31 -8.18
N THR A 185 -4.29 0.03 -7.10
CA THR A 185 -4.88 0.68 -5.94
C THR A 185 -4.38 2.11 -5.82
N GLU A 186 -5.31 3.06 -5.72
CA GLU A 186 -4.99 4.42 -5.28
C GLU A 186 -5.36 4.58 -3.82
N TRP A 187 -4.39 4.98 -3.00
CA TRP A 187 -4.58 5.35 -1.60
C TRP A 187 -4.48 6.87 -1.44
N ARG A 188 -5.50 7.44 -0.81
CA ARG A 188 -5.62 8.89 -0.53
C ARG A 188 -5.87 9.10 0.96
N ASP A 189 -5.46 10.25 1.49
CA ASP A 189 -5.92 10.65 2.83
C ASP A 189 -7.39 11.11 2.81
N LEU A 190 -7.94 11.44 3.98
CA LEU A 190 -9.34 11.83 4.12
C LEU A 190 -9.66 13.19 3.48
N GLU A 191 -8.64 14.00 3.16
CA GLU A 191 -8.79 15.22 2.36
C GLU A 191 -8.70 14.95 0.85
N GLY A 192 -8.53 13.69 0.45
CA GLY A 192 -8.48 13.26 -0.95
C GLY A 192 -7.10 13.44 -1.61
N ARG A 193 -6.06 13.81 -0.86
CA ARG A 193 -4.71 13.99 -1.39
C ARG A 193 -4.07 12.62 -1.65
N PRO A 194 -3.38 12.43 -2.78
CA PRO A 194 -2.74 11.15 -3.08
C PRO A 194 -1.60 10.86 -2.10
N VAL A 195 -1.53 9.60 -1.64
CA VAL A 195 -0.49 9.13 -0.71
C VAL A 195 0.40 8.09 -1.37
N VAL A 196 -0.19 6.98 -1.82
CA VAL A 196 0.54 5.93 -2.55
C VAL A 196 -0.35 5.34 -3.63
N THR A 197 0.24 5.03 -4.78
CA THR A 197 -0.38 4.22 -5.83
C THR A 197 0.36 2.90 -5.93
N GLU A 198 -0.38 1.81 -5.90
CA GLU A 198 0.17 0.46 -5.94
C GLU A 198 -0.30 -0.25 -7.19
N ARG A 199 0.59 -1.06 -7.77
CA ARG A 199 0.25 -1.99 -8.85
C ARG A 199 0.77 -3.38 -8.51
N ILE A 200 -0.12 -4.35 -8.59
CA ILE A 200 0.18 -5.78 -8.48
C ILE A 200 0.03 -6.38 -9.88
N VAL A 201 0.96 -7.24 -10.27
CA VAL A 201 0.79 -8.15 -11.41
C VAL A 201 0.60 -9.56 -10.87
N SER A 202 -0.57 -10.14 -11.10
CA SER A 202 -0.84 -11.55 -10.83
C SER A 202 -0.68 -12.36 -12.11
N ILE A 203 -0.09 -13.55 -11.97
CA ILE A 203 0.08 -14.50 -13.07
C ILE A 203 -0.78 -15.71 -12.75
N PHE A 204 -1.62 -16.13 -13.69
CA PHE A 204 -2.34 -17.39 -13.63
C PHE A 204 -1.79 -18.36 -14.67
N ILE A 205 -1.50 -19.60 -14.24
CA ILE A 205 -1.05 -20.70 -15.10
C ILE A 205 -2.09 -21.82 -15.03
N PRO A 206 -2.86 -22.05 -16.10
CA PRO A 206 -3.86 -23.11 -16.13
C PRO A 206 -3.23 -24.51 -15.93
N GLY A 207 -3.86 -25.35 -15.09
CA GLY A 207 -3.46 -26.75 -14.91
C GLY A 207 -2.08 -26.98 -14.27
N GLY A 208 -1.51 -25.97 -13.60
CA GLY A 208 -0.21 -26.07 -12.93
C GLY A 208 -0.27 -26.86 -11.60
N GLN A 209 0.41 -28.01 -11.56
CA GLN A 209 1.08 -28.53 -10.36
C GLN A 209 2.46 -27.88 -10.24
#